data_AF-A0A183PT82-F1
#
_entry.id   AF-A0A183PT82-F1
#
_cell.length_a   1.000
_cell.length_b   1.000
_cell.length_c   1.000
_cell.angle_alpha   90.00
_cell.angle_beta   90.00
_cell.angle_gamma   90.00
#
_symmetry.space_group_name_H-M   'P 1'
#
loop_
_entity.id
_entity.type
_entity.pdbx_description
1 polymer ?
#
loop_
_entity_poly.entity_id
_entity_poly.type
_entity_poly.pdbx_seq_one_letter_code
_entity_poly.pdbx_strand_id
1 'polypeptide(L)'
;KSEPPITTDESINNHIIPIDNETIKLRSHISILEPAPSNYELPKPLSMSPTMNISSNSIKPTLDPSTFTKQLIINKSTLDDNHIAQPVDSIARELARSHTKPATWKDLYWSLIGKRNLINDELKVKALFSWLCSIPVGSIPFLTYDELQQAEQDDIQYAKEALKNKSKKLKLDSPEFILNEMSYGKATYLQAFESLCHYSNIPCVTVKGLAKGVDYVVGMRLNDINDQLQQQQSSSIMHRLQHAWNAAYLDNKWALFDPMWAAQRLAVSANTRLSQLVQTGQMDYETDMFYFNVDPAKFIYSHYPFDENWQMLKPPVTLKLPNLSQFGIHELSRRDATVTFHFRFPKPGGYKLTLYAQRIGEKVSLKKTIVNRNLYLCIIYQKSNILYLFTTVTIDGGA
;
A
#
# COMPACT_ATOMS: atom_id res chain seq x y z
N LYS A 1 10.91 41.83 19.34
CA LYS A 1 10.30 41.59 20.67
C LYS A 1 8.91 42.18 20.64
N SER A 2 7.90 41.34 20.51
CA SER A 2 6.48 41.65 20.74
C SER A 2 5.78 40.29 20.88
N GLU A 3 5.26 40.04 22.08
CA GLU A 3 4.59 38.80 22.49
C GLU A 3 3.23 38.60 21.80
N PRO A 4 2.72 37.37 21.71
CA PRO A 4 1.36 37.11 21.24
C PRO A 4 0.32 37.40 22.35
N PRO A 5 -0.92 37.77 22.00
CA PRO A 5 -1.93 38.18 22.96
C PRO A 5 -2.51 36.99 23.74
N ILE A 6 -2.81 37.26 25.02
CA ILE A 6 -3.39 36.37 26.01
C ILE A 6 -4.88 36.15 25.70
N THR A 7 -5.31 34.90 25.65
CA THR A 7 -6.72 34.50 25.65
C THR A 7 -7.31 34.69 27.04
N THR A 8 -8.30 35.57 27.20
CA THR A 8 -9.07 35.74 28.44
C THR A 8 -10.27 34.79 28.48
N ASP A 9 -10.59 34.32 29.69
CA ASP A 9 -11.58 33.29 30.05
C ASP A 9 -13.08 33.65 29.80
N GLU A 10 -13.39 34.55 28.87
CA GLU A 10 -14.77 35.01 28.58
C GLU A 10 -15.40 34.39 27.32
N SER A 11 -14.80 33.35 26.73
CA SER A 11 -15.44 32.59 25.62
C SER A 11 -16.18 31.31 26.07
N ILE A 12 -16.17 31.03 27.38
CA ILE A 12 -16.87 29.89 27.98
C ILE A 12 -18.18 30.41 28.58
N ASN A 13 -19.23 30.56 27.76
CA ASN A 13 -20.65 30.47 28.13
C ASN A 13 -21.54 31.14 27.07
N ASN A 14 -21.71 30.49 25.92
CA ASN A 14 -22.95 30.65 25.16
C ASN A 14 -23.57 29.26 24.99
N HIS A 15 -24.39 28.91 25.97
CA HIS A 15 -25.31 27.79 25.94
C HIS A 15 -26.26 27.92 24.75
N ILE A 16 -26.10 27.07 23.75
CA ILE A 16 -27.20 26.68 22.86
C ILE A 16 -27.81 25.43 23.50
N ILE A 17 -28.99 25.60 24.08
CA ILE A 17 -29.85 24.49 24.52
C ILE A 17 -30.37 23.82 23.24
N PRO A 18 -30.10 22.53 22.98
CA PRO A 18 -30.72 21.83 21.87
C PRO A 18 -32.20 21.67 22.14
N ILE A 19 -33.03 22.18 21.24
CA ILE A 19 -34.46 21.92 21.22
C ILE A 19 -34.65 20.44 20.86
N ASP A 20 -35.22 19.68 21.79
CA ASP A 20 -35.73 18.34 21.55
C ASP A 20 -36.82 18.39 20.46
N ASN A 21 -36.47 18.02 19.23
CA ASN A 21 -37.32 17.32 18.25
C ASN A 21 -36.65 17.35 16.87
N GLU A 22 -35.91 16.28 16.54
CA GLU A 22 -36.03 15.58 15.26
C GLU A 22 -35.11 14.36 15.30
N THR A 23 -35.58 13.34 16.03
CA THR A 23 -35.01 11.99 16.00
C THR A 23 -35.38 11.30 14.69
N ILE A 24 -35.03 11.88 13.54
CA ILE A 24 -34.90 11.12 12.31
C ILE A 24 -33.52 10.47 12.37
N LYS A 25 -33.41 9.38 13.13
CA LYS A 25 -32.33 8.42 12.90
C LYS A 25 -32.46 8.01 11.44
N LEU A 26 -31.62 8.55 10.56
CA LEU A 26 -31.34 7.93 9.26
C LEU A 26 -30.89 6.50 9.57
N ARG A 27 -31.82 5.55 9.56
CA ARG A 27 -31.48 4.13 9.56
C ARG A 27 -30.74 3.95 8.24
N SER A 28 -29.42 3.80 8.28
CA SER A 28 -28.68 3.37 7.11
C SER A 28 -29.33 2.08 6.64
N HIS A 29 -29.97 2.11 5.46
CA HIS A 29 -30.59 0.92 4.90
C HIS A 29 -29.50 -0.16 4.76
N ILE A 30 -29.56 -1.18 5.61
CA ILE A 30 -28.66 -2.32 5.56
C ILE A 30 -28.95 -3.06 4.26
N SER A 31 -27.95 -3.16 3.40
CA SER A 31 -28.01 -3.97 2.17
C SER A 31 -27.06 -5.15 2.33
N ILE A 32 -27.60 -6.36 2.16
CA ILE A 32 -26.88 -7.61 2.38
C ILE A 32 -26.50 -8.22 1.04
N LEU A 33 -25.25 -8.63 0.90
CA LEU A 33 -24.77 -9.32 -0.30
C LEU A 33 -25.48 -10.67 -0.45
N GLU A 34 -25.78 -11.05 -1.69
CA GLU A 34 -26.29 -12.38 -2.04
C GLU A 34 -25.44 -13.48 -1.36
N PRO A 35 -26.04 -14.34 -0.51
CA PRO A 35 -25.33 -15.42 0.14
C PRO A 35 -24.73 -16.40 -0.86
N ALA A 36 -23.58 -16.97 -0.51
CA ALA A 36 -22.99 -18.03 -1.32
C ALA A 36 -23.93 -19.26 -1.36
N PRO A 37 -24.06 -19.95 -2.52
CA PRO A 37 -24.84 -21.16 -2.62
C PRO A 37 -24.49 -22.17 -1.52
N SER A 38 -25.51 -22.85 -0.99
CA SER A 38 -25.31 -23.81 0.11
C SER A 38 -24.31 -24.91 -0.24
N ASN A 39 -24.27 -25.33 -1.51
CA ASN A 39 -23.34 -26.34 -2.05
C ASN A 39 -21.95 -25.80 -2.42
N TYR A 40 -21.71 -24.49 -2.34
CA TYR A 40 -20.39 -23.92 -2.58
C TYR A 40 -19.47 -24.24 -1.40
N GLU A 41 -18.27 -24.74 -1.70
CA GLU A 41 -17.25 -25.02 -0.69
C GLU A 41 -16.10 -24.03 -0.81
N LEU A 42 -15.67 -23.50 0.32
CA LEU A 42 -14.46 -22.68 0.39
C LEU A 42 -13.20 -23.55 0.24
N PRO A 43 -12.10 -22.99 -0.29
CA PRO A 43 -10.80 -23.62 -0.18
C PRO A 43 -10.50 -23.94 1.28
N LYS A 44 -9.88 -25.11 1.53
CA LYS A 44 -9.39 -25.43 2.87
C LYS A 44 -8.23 -24.50 3.20
N PRO A 45 -8.31 -23.71 4.31
CA PRO A 45 -7.19 -22.87 4.71
C PRO A 45 -5.95 -23.73 4.96
N LEU A 46 -4.77 -23.15 4.75
CA LEU A 46 -3.52 -23.82 5.12
C LEU A 46 -3.56 -24.19 6.61
N SER A 47 -2.97 -25.29 7.05
CA SER A 47 -2.92 -25.59 8.49
C SER A 47 -1.95 -24.60 9.17
N MET A 48 -2.43 -23.60 9.91
CA MET A 48 -1.58 -22.80 10.78
C MET A 48 -1.44 -23.48 12.14
N SER A 49 -0.20 -23.71 12.59
CA SER A 49 0.05 -24.04 13.99
C SER A 49 -0.16 -22.79 14.86
N PRO A 50 -0.76 -22.89 16.06
CA PRO A 50 -1.26 -21.73 16.82
C PRO A 50 -0.20 -20.86 17.50
N THR A 51 1.10 -21.13 17.29
CA THR A 51 2.18 -20.49 18.04
C THR A 51 3.09 -19.69 17.11
N MET A 52 2.82 -18.39 17.04
CA MET A 52 3.76 -17.38 16.58
C MET A 52 4.99 -17.35 17.49
N ASN A 53 6.01 -18.15 17.16
CA ASN A 53 7.45 -17.99 17.44
C ASN A 53 8.21 -19.32 17.25
N ILE A 54 8.14 -19.95 16.08
CA ILE A 54 9.11 -20.98 15.66
C ILE A 54 9.33 -20.79 14.15
N SER A 55 10.60 -20.85 13.73
CA SER A 55 11.12 -20.63 12.37
C SER A 55 10.12 -20.97 11.26
N SER A 56 9.83 -19.96 10.44
CA SER A 56 8.89 -19.89 9.31
C SER A 56 9.05 -20.91 8.17
N ASN A 57 9.86 -21.96 8.33
CA ASN A 57 10.40 -22.74 7.21
C ASN A 57 9.70 -24.09 6.95
N SER A 58 8.68 -24.49 7.71
CA SER A 58 8.12 -25.85 7.59
C SER A 58 6.82 -25.99 6.81
N ILE A 59 6.18 -24.89 6.37
CA ILE A 59 4.86 -24.94 5.65
C ILE A 59 4.87 -24.08 4.37
N LYS A 60 5.98 -23.42 4.04
CA LYS A 60 6.04 -22.42 2.96
C LYS A 60 6.95 -22.91 1.83
N PRO A 61 6.55 -22.79 0.55
CA PRO A 61 7.44 -23.07 -0.58
C PRO A 61 8.74 -22.28 -0.42
N THR A 62 9.88 -22.95 -0.54
CA THR A 62 11.18 -22.27 -0.48
C THR A 62 11.29 -21.25 -1.60
N LEU A 63 12.01 -20.16 -1.34
CA LEU A 63 12.38 -19.24 -2.41
C LEU A 63 13.25 -19.99 -3.41
N ASP A 64 12.88 -19.96 -4.70
CA ASP A 64 13.66 -20.55 -5.78
C ASP A 64 14.51 -19.45 -6.44
N PRO A 65 15.85 -19.42 -6.22
CA PRO A 65 16.73 -18.43 -6.81
C PRO A 65 16.79 -18.49 -8.35
N SER A 66 16.28 -19.54 -8.98
CA SER A 66 16.15 -19.64 -10.44
C SER A 66 15.11 -18.66 -11.00
N THR A 67 14.11 -18.32 -10.20
CA THR A 67 13.02 -17.38 -10.55
C THR A 67 13.38 -15.91 -10.30
N PHE A 68 14.54 -15.65 -9.68
CA PHE A 68 14.94 -14.29 -9.32
C PHE A 68 15.25 -13.43 -10.54
N THR A 69 14.92 -12.14 -10.42
CA THR A 69 15.15 -11.17 -11.49
C THR A 69 16.65 -10.95 -11.68
N LYS A 70 17.15 -11.27 -12.87
CA LYS A 70 18.60 -11.32 -13.18
C LYS A 70 19.25 -9.95 -13.44
N GLN A 71 18.45 -8.89 -13.58
CA GLN A 71 18.94 -7.59 -14.00
C GLN A 71 18.22 -6.47 -13.26
N LEU A 72 19.00 -5.52 -12.75
CA LEU A 72 18.48 -4.21 -12.35
C LEU A 72 18.16 -3.40 -13.60
N ILE A 73 17.21 -2.48 -13.49
CA ILE A 73 16.83 -1.54 -14.58
C ILE A 73 18.05 -0.82 -15.16
N ILE A 74 19.08 -0.61 -14.33
CA ILE A 74 20.41 -0.06 -14.65
C ILE A 74 21.08 -0.72 -15.87
N ASN A 75 20.74 -1.98 -16.19
CA ASN A 75 21.35 -2.74 -17.28
C ASN A 75 20.48 -2.86 -18.55
N LYS A 76 19.30 -2.23 -18.59
CA LYS A 76 18.35 -2.40 -19.69
C LYS A 76 18.29 -1.13 -20.55
N SER A 77 19.05 -1.11 -21.64
CA SER A 77 18.88 -0.10 -22.70
C SER A 77 17.75 -0.53 -23.65
N THR A 78 16.48 -0.41 -23.28
CA THR A 78 15.39 -0.67 -24.24
C THR A 78 14.21 0.27 -24.08
N LEU A 79 13.86 0.90 -25.20
CA LEU A 79 12.69 1.75 -25.45
C LEU A 79 11.33 1.07 -25.21
N ASP A 80 11.30 -0.23 -24.87
CA ASP A 80 10.08 -1.05 -24.78
C ASP A 80 9.62 -1.37 -23.34
N ASP A 81 10.25 -0.83 -22.30
CA ASP A 81 9.86 -1.10 -20.90
C ASP A 81 8.65 -0.25 -20.46
N ASN A 82 7.57 -0.33 -21.24
CA ASN A 82 6.27 0.19 -20.87
C ASN A 82 5.70 -0.68 -19.76
N HIS A 83 5.98 -0.35 -18.50
CA HIS A 83 5.25 -0.94 -17.38
C HIS A 83 3.76 -0.56 -17.53
N ILE A 84 2.99 -1.49 -18.09
CA ILE A 84 1.53 -1.40 -18.15
C ILE A 84 1.06 -1.56 -16.71
N ALA A 85 0.55 -0.48 -16.12
CA ALA A 85 -0.10 -0.55 -14.82
C ALA A 85 -1.22 -1.59 -14.90
N GLN A 86 -1.17 -2.59 -14.02
CA GLN A 86 -2.23 -3.59 -13.96
C GLN A 86 -3.55 -2.87 -13.65
N PRO A 87 -4.66 -3.14 -14.37
CA PRO A 87 -5.93 -2.51 -14.06
C PRO A 87 -6.44 -3.04 -12.71
N VAL A 88 -7.07 -2.17 -11.92
CA VAL A 88 -7.85 -2.58 -10.75
C VAL A 88 -8.99 -3.49 -11.22
N ASP A 89 -9.29 -4.55 -10.48
CA ASP A 89 -10.48 -5.37 -10.74
C ASP A 89 -11.74 -4.53 -10.45
N SER A 90 -12.48 -4.19 -11.51
CA SER A 90 -13.63 -3.27 -11.41
C SER A 90 -14.76 -3.84 -10.56
N ILE A 91 -15.05 -5.14 -10.70
CA ILE A 91 -16.10 -5.83 -9.95
C ILE A 91 -15.74 -5.82 -8.46
N ALA A 92 -14.49 -6.15 -8.14
CA ALA A 92 -13.99 -6.13 -6.76
C ALA A 92 -14.06 -4.72 -6.15
N ARG A 93 -13.64 -3.70 -6.90
CA ARG A 93 -13.68 -2.30 -6.45
C ARG A 93 -15.10 -1.80 -6.23
N GLU A 94 -16.02 -2.11 -7.15
CA GLU A 94 -17.43 -1.73 -7.04
C GLU A 94 -18.06 -2.37 -5.81
N LEU A 95 -17.81 -3.66 -5.58
CA LEU A 95 -18.29 -4.35 -4.38
C LEU A 95 -17.73 -3.72 -3.10
N ALA A 96 -16.43 -3.42 -3.05
CA ALA A 96 -15.77 -2.80 -1.89
C ALA A 96 -16.32 -1.41 -1.54
N ARG A 97 -16.78 -0.65 -2.55
CA ARG A 97 -17.33 0.70 -2.41
C ARG A 97 -18.86 0.73 -2.31
N SER A 98 -19.51 -0.43 -2.48
CA SER A 98 -20.97 -0.52 -2.42
C SER A 98 -21.49 -0.43 -0.98
N HIS A 99 -22.77 -0.10 -0.83
CA HIS A 99 -23.47 -0.17 0.45
C HIS A 99 -23.86 -1.61 0.81
N THR A 100 -23.73 -2.53 -0.14
CA THR A 100 -24.06 -3.95 0.02
C THR A 100 -22.88 -4.67 0.67
N LYS A 101 -23.10 -5.26 1.84
CA LYS A 101 -22.04 -5.87 2.64
C LYS A 101 -22.17 -7.40 2.69
N PRO A 102 -21.06 -8.15 2.57
CA PRO A 102 -21.06 -9.57 2.87
C PRO A 102 -21.40 -9.84 4.34
N ALA A 103 -22.19 -10.88 4.57
CA ALA A 103 -22.42 -11.40 5.91
C ALA A 103 -21.23 -12.24 6.38
N THR A 104 -20.71 -13.11 5.52
CA THR A 104 -19.61 -14.04 5.83
C THR A 104 -18.47 -13.97 4.81
N TRP A 105 -17.31 -14.53 5.17
CA TRP A 105 -16.20 -14.74 4.24
C TRP A 105 -16.63 -15.57 3.02
N LYS A 106 -17.51 -16.56 3.23
CA LYS A 106 -18.03 -17.41 2.17
C LYS A 106 -18.76 -16.60 1.10
N ASP A 107 -19.58 -15.64 1.51
CA ASP A 107 -20.35 -14.78 0.61
C ASP A 107 -19.44 -13.86 -0.20
N LEU A 108 -18.46 -13.25 0.47
CA LEU A 108 -17.47 -12.40 -0.21
C LEU A 108 -16.65 -13.21 -1.22
N TYR A 109 -16.14 -14.38 -0.81
CA TYR A 109 -15.31 -15.23 -1.66
C TYR A 109 -16.11 -15.76 -2.87
N TRP A 110 -17.37 -16.17 -2.67
CA TRP A 110 -18.24 -16.55 -3.76
C TRP A 110 -18.42 -15.39 -4.76
N SER A 111 -18.75 -14.18 -4.28
CA SER A 111 -18.96 -13.03 -5.16
C SER A 111 -17.70 -12.63 -5.94
N LEU A 112 -16.54 -12.61 -5.28
CA LEU A 112 -15.28 -12.19 -5.89
C LEU A 112 -14.61 -13.24 -6.77
N ILE A 113 -14.79 -14.53 -6.46
CA ILE A 113 -14.03 -15.63 -7.06
C ILE A 113 -14.95 -16.72 -7.60
N GLY A 114 -15.79 -17.32 -6.76
CA GLY A 114 -16.58 -18.50 -7.12
C GLY A 114 -17.56 -18.26 -8.28
N LYS A 115 -18.40 -17.23 -8.17
CA LYS A 115 -19.38 -16.80 -9.18
C LYS A 115 -18.73 -16.41 -10.50
N ARG A 116 -17.48 -15.95 -10.44
CA ARG A 116 -16.66 -15.50 -11.59
C ARG A 116 -15.78 -16.60 -12.16
N ASN A 117 -15.77 -17.79 -11.54
CA ASN A 117 -14.95 -18.93 -11.91
C ASN A 117 -13.46 -18.58 -12.09
N LEU A 118 -12.87 -17.83 -11.13
CA LEU A 118 -11.45 -17.50 -11.17
C LEU A 118 -10.60 -18.71 -10.73
N ILE A 119 -9.83 -19.27 -11.67
CA ILE A 119 -9.15 -20.56 -11.47
C ILE A 119 -7.71 -20.38 -10.98
N ASN A 120 -6.93 -19.47 -11.58
CA ASN A 120 -5.53 -19.26 -11.22
C ASN A 120 -5.39 -18.36 -9.98
N ASP A 121 -4.24 -18.44 -9.32
CA ASP A 121 -4.05 -17.72 -8.06
C ASP A 121 -3.81 -16.23 -8.29
N GLU A 122 -3.17 -15.84 -9.41
CA GLU A 122 -3.01 -14.43 -9.76
C GLU A 122 -4.34 -13.68 -9.90
N LEU A 123 -5.36 -14.26 -10.55
CA LEU A 123 -6.69 -13.64 -10.69
C LEU A 123 -7.44 -13.59 -9.35
N LYS A 124 -7.37 -14.66 -8.55
CA LYS A 124 -7.98 -14.67 -7.21
C LYS A 124 -7.39 -13.57 -6.34
N VAL A 125 -6.06 -13.52 -6.26
CA VAL A 125 -5.36 -12.50 -5.44
C VAL A 125 -5.59 -11.10 -6.00
N LYS A 126 -5.68 -10.93 -7.32
CA LYS A 126 -6.05 -9.65 -7.92
C LYS A 126 -7.43 -9.16 -7.47
N ALA A 127 -8.43 -10.05 -7.46
CA ALA A 127 -9.77 -9.72 -6.99
C ALA A 127 -9.77 -9.36 -5.49
N LEU A 128 -9.11 -10.17 -4.65
CA LEU A 128 -9.01 -9.93 -3.21
C LEU A 128 -8.24 -8.66 -2.87
N PHE A 129 -7.10 -8.43 -3.52
CA PHE A 129 -6.25 -7.25 -3.33
C PHE A 129 -6.97 -5.98 -3.79
N SER A 130 -7.62 -6.01 -4.96
CA SER A 130 -8.38 -4.88 -5.48
C SER A 130 -9.56 -4.54 -4.57
N TRP A 131 -10.25 -5.55 -4.04
CA TRP A 131 -11.33 -5.36 -3.07
C TRP A 131 -10.81 -4.72 -1.79
N LEU A 132 -9.80 -5.34 -1.14
CA LEU A 132 -9.18 -4.86 0.10
C LEU A 132 -8.73 -3.40 -0.01
N CYS A 133 -8.00 -3.07 -1.07
CA CYS A 133 -7.42 -1.74 -1.26
C CYS A 133 -8.42 -0.70 -1.79
N SER A 134 -9.67 -1.09 -2.00
CA SER A 134 -10.76 -0.21 -2.44
C SER A 134 -11.78 0.07 -1.34
N ILE A 135 -11.66 -0.58 -0.17
CA ILE A 135 -12.55 -0.37 0.98
C ILE A 135 -12.42 1.09 1.44
N PRO A 136 -13.52 1.85 1.55
CA PRO A 136 -13.49 3.20 2.09
C PRO A 136 -12.97 3.22 3.54
N VAL A 137 -12.15 4.22 3.87
CA VAL A 137 -11.59 4.39 5.22
C VAL A 137 -12.72 4.49 6.25
N GLY A 138 -12.62 3.70 7.32
CA GLY A 138 -13.62 3.64 8.40
C GLY A 138 -14.88 2.81 8.08
N SER A 139 -15.00 2.25 6.86
CA SER A 139 -16.10 1.35 6.52
C SER A 139 -15.85 -0.05 7.07
N ILE A 140 -16.79 -0.56 7.86
CA ILE A 140 -16.80 -1.95 8.36
C ILE A 140 -17.17 -2.89 7.20
N PRO A 141 -16.30 -3.82 6.76
CA PRO A 141 -16.54 -4.62 5.55
C PRO A 141 -17.58 -5.72 5.71
N PHE A 142 -17.65 -6.38 6.86
CA PHE A 142 -18.61 -7.46 7.12
C PHE A 142 -19.67 -7.04 8.13
N LEU A 143 -20.91 -7.47 7.88
CA LEU A 143 -22.01 -7.29 8.82
C LEU A 143 -21.73 -8.07 10.11
N THR A 144 -22.07 -7.44 11.23
CA THR A 144 -22.03 -8.05 12.56
C THR A 144 -23.24 -8.97 12.77
N TYR A 145 -23.16 -9.82 13.80
CA TYR A 145 -24.27 -10.71 14.14
C TYR A 145 -25.52 -9.91 14.54
N ASP A 146 -25.35 -8.84 15.32
CA ASP A 146 -26.44 -7.99 15.81
C ASP A 146 -27.12 -7.22 14.67
N GLU A 147 -26.35 -6.70 13.71
CA GLU A 147 -26.89 -6.07 12.49
C GLU A 147 -27.74 -7.04 11.68
N LEU A 148 -27.32 -8.32 11.58
CA LEU A 148 -28.09 -9.36 10.88
C LEU A 148 -29.36 -9.74 11.64
N GLN A 149 -29.35 -9.77 12.98
CA GLN A 149 -30.56 -9.99 13.77
C GLN A 149 -31.59 -8.89 13.56
N GLN A 150 -31.14 -7.63 13.56
CA GLN A 150 -32.01 -6.50 13.28
C GLN A 150 -32.54 -6.56 11.84
N ALA A 151 -31.68 -6.88 10.88
CA ALA A 151 -32.08 -7.00 9.47
C ALA A 151 -33.08 -8.14 9.24
N GLU A 152 -33.00 -9.24 9.99
CA GLU A 152 -34.01 -10.32 9.92
C GLU A 152 -35.36 -9.87 10.49
N GLN A 153 -35.35 -9.12 11.60
CA GLN A 153 -36.57 -8.55 12.17
C GLN A 153 -37.23 -7.53 11.23
N ASP A 154 -36.41 -6.77 10.51
CA ASP A 154 -36.85 -5.78 9.52
C ASP A 154 -37.19 -6.42 8.15
N ASP A 155 -37.19 -7.76 8.03
CA ASP A 155 -37.47 -8.53 6.80
C ASP A 155 -36.63 -8.11 5.59
N ILE A 156 -35.36 -7.75 5.83
CA ILE A 156 -34.42 -7.36 4.79
C ILE A 156 -34.05 -8.59 3.95
N GLN A 157 -33.97 -8.39 2.63
CA GLN A 157 -33.58 -9.44 1.69
C GLN A 157 -32.27 -10.12 2.12
N TYR A 158 -32.27 -11.45 2.06
CA TYR A 158 -31.17 -12.34 2.48
C TYR A 158 -30.86 -12.38 3.98
N ALA A 159 -31.46 -11.56 4.83
CA ALA A 159 -31.09 -11.45 6.24
C ALA A 159 -31.22 -12.78 7.00
N LYS A 160 -32.32 -13.50 6.80
CA LYS A 160 -32.56 -14.82 7.42
C LYS A 160 -31.49 -15.86 7.05
N GLU A 161 -31.10 -15.93 5.77
CA GLU A 161 -30.07 -16.86 5.31
C GLU A 161 -28.68 -16.43 5.79
N ALA A 162 -28.36 -15.15 5.69
CA ALA A 162 -27.13 -14.56 6.17
C ALA A 162 -26.92 -14.81 7.67
N LEU A 163 -27.96 -14.59 8.49
CA LEU A 163 -27.90 -14.82 9.93
C LEU A 163 -27.69 -16.30 10.25
N LYS A 164 -28.40 -17.20 9.55
CA LYS A 164 -28.22 -18.66 9.69
C LYS A 164 -26.78 -19.09 9.40
N ASN A 165 -26.12 -18.47 8.42
CA ASN A 165 -24.76 -18.81 8.00
C ASN A 165 -23.67 -18.10 8.83
N LYS A 166 -24.02 -17.01 9.54
CA LYS A 166 -23.08 -16.24 10.35
C LYS A 166 -22.71 -16.97 11.64
N SER A 167 -21.40 -17.14 11.88
CA SER A 167 -20.94 -17.63 13.18
C SER A 167 -21.09 -16.57 14.27
N LYS A 168 -21.62 -16.96 15.44
CA LYS A 168 -21.65 -16.11 16.64
C LYS A 168 -20.25 -15.79 17.18
N LYS A 169 -19.29 -16.69 16.97
CA LYS A 169 -17.91 -16.52 17.41
C LYS A 169 -16.97 -16.68 16.22
N LEU A 170 -16.38 -15.57 15.80
CA LEU A 170 -15.40 -15.55 14.72
C LEU A 170 -14.06 -16.09 15.21
N LYS A 171 -13.31 -16.72 14.30
CA LYS A 171 -11.90 -17.05 14.55
C LYS A 171 -11.07 -15.78 14.46
N LEU A 172 -10.11 -15.59 15.35
CA LEU A 172 -9.29 -14.37 15.43
C LEU A 172 -8.40 -14.16 14.20
N ASP A 173 -8.15 -15.20 13.42
CA ASP A 173 -7.37 -15.17 12.18
C ASP A 173 -8.26 -15.06 10.93
N SER A 174 -9.59 -15.09 11.07
CA SER A 174 -10.52 -15.11 9.94
C SER A 174 -10.58 -13.75 9.23
N PRO A 175 -10.86 -13.74 7.91
CA PRO A 175 -11.02 -12.49 7.16
C PRO A 175 -12.07 -11.58 7.79
N GLU A 176 -13.19 -12.16 8.22
CA GLU A 176 -14.29 -11.41 8.86
C GLU A 176 -13.84 -10.66 10.10
N PHE A 177 -13.05 -11.31 10.96
CA PHE A 177 -12.56 -10.70 12.19
C PHE A 177 -11.51 -9.62 11.89
N ILE A 178 -10.47 -9.98 11.12
CA ILE A 178 -9.33 -9.10 10.86
C ILE A 178 -9.75 -7.85 10.08
N LEU A 179 -10.62 -7.98 9.07
CA LEU A 179 -11.07 -6.84 8.25
C LEU A 179 -11.97 -5.88 9.02
N ASN A 180 -12.83 -6.39 9.91
CA ASN A 180 -13.59 -5.52 10.80
C ASN A 180 -12.68 -4.82 11.83
N GLU A 181 -11.73 -5.53 12.44
CA GLU A 181 -10.74 -4.94 13.37
C GLU A 181 -9.85 -3.89 12.69
N MET A 182 -9.52 -4.06 11.40
CA MET A 182 -8.80 -3.06 10.60
C MET A 182 -9.56 -1.74 10.51
N SER A 183 -10.89 -1.79 10.46
CA SER A 183 -11.75 -0.59 10.40
C SER A 183 -11.74 0.20 11.71
N TYR A 184 -11.40 -0.46 12.82
CA TYR A 184 -11.23 0.15 14.13
C TYR A 184 -9.77 0.47 14.46
N GLY A 185 -8.85 0.32 13.49
CA GLY A 185 -7.42 0.56 13.66
C GLY A 185 -6.70 -0.48 14.52
N LYS A 186 -7.30 -1.65 14.75
CA LYS A 186 -6.75 -2.74 15.58
C LYS A 186 -6.06 -3.84 14.78
N ALA A 187 -6.20 -3.80 13.46
CA ALA A 187 -5.47 -4.65 12.53
C ALA A 187 -4.92 -3.84 11.35
N THR A 188 -3.94 -4.40 10.65
CA THR A 188 -3.25 -3.76 9.52
C THR A 188 -3.67 -4.36 8.19
N TYR A 189 -3.43 -3.62 7.10
CA TYR A 189 -3.57 -4.14 5.73
C TYR A 189 -2.75 -5.41 5.49
N LEU A 190 -1.60 -5.56 6.17
CA LEU A 190 -0.77 -6.77 6.07
C LEU A 190 -1.50 -7.99 6.62
N GLN A 191 -2.03 -7.86 7.85
CA GLN A 191 -2.79 -8.94 8.50
C GLN A 191 -4.06 -9.29 7.70
N ALA A 192 -4.74 -8.26 7.18
CA ALA A 192 -5.92 -8.45 6.35
C ALA A 192 -5.58 -9.23 5.06
N PHE A 193 -4.52 -8.83 4.34
CA PHE A 193 -4.11 -9.51 3.13
C PHE A 193 -3.59 -10.94 3.38
N GLU A 194 -2.83 -11.16 4.46
CA GLU A 194 -2.42 -12.51 4.89
C GLU A 194 -3.63 -13.39 5.19
N SER A 195 -4.61 -12.89 5.94
CA SER A 195 -5.84 -13.62 6.26
C SER A 195 -6.63 -14.00 5.01
N LEU A 196 -6.79 -13.06 4.07
CA LEU A 196 -7.44 -13.29 2.78
C LEU A 196 -6.73 -14.39 1.97
N CYS A 197 -5.40 -14.32 1.85
CA CYS A 197 -4.62 -15.33 1.13
C CYS A 197 -4.69 -16.70 1.83
N HIS A 198 -4.54 -16.71 3.15
CA HIS A 198 -4.57 -17.92 3.97
C HIS A 198 -5.87 -18.70 3.81
N TYR A 199 -7.00 -18.01 3.94
CA TYR A 199 -8.33 -18.59 3.76
C TYR A 199 -8.70 -18.87 2.29
N SER A 200 -7.82 -18.48 1.36
CA SER A 200 -7.88 -18.84 -0.06
C SER A 200 -6.97 -20.03 -0.42
N ASN A 201 -6.31 -20.64 0.56
CA ASN A 201 -5.28 -21.67 0.38
C ASN A 201 -4.02 -21.18 -0.38
N ILE A 202 -3.67 -19.90 -0.20
CA ILE A 202 -2.52 -19.26 -0.86
C ILE A 202 -1.46 -18.92 0.20
N PRO A 203 -0.25 -19.50 0.12
CA PRO A 203 0.82 -19.16 1.06
C PRO A 203 1.16 -17.68 0.97
N CYS A 204 1.12 -16.99 2.12
CA CYS A 204 1.44 -15.57 2.22
C CYS A 204 2.30 -15.31 3.45
N VAL A 205 3.22 -14.36 3.36
CA VAL A 205 4.14 -13.99 4.42
C VAL A 205 4.33 -12.49 4.51
N THR A 206 4.60 -12.02 5.72
CA THR A 206 5.09 -10.66 5.97
C THR A 206 6.60 -10.62 5.77
N VAL A 207 7.04 -9.72 4.90
CA VAL A 207 8.44 -9.35 4.69
C VAL A 207 8.69 -8.05 5.43
N LYS A 208 9.68 -8.04 6.32
CA LYS A 208 10.09 -6.85 7.07
C LYS A 208 11.32 -6.22 6.43
N GLY A 209 11.36 -4.90 6.41
CA GLY A 209 12.47 -4.16 5.84
C GLY A 209 12.41 -2.68 6.14
N LEU A 210 13.06 -1.92 5.28
CA LEU A 210 13.03 -0.46 5.26
C LEU A 210 12.24 -0.01 4.04
N ALA A 211 11.43 1.04 4.19
CA ALA A 211 10.81 1.69 3.04
C ALA A 211 10.98 3.21 3.04
N LYS A 212 10.95 3.78 1.85
CA LYS A 212 10.96 5.24 1.65
C LYS A 212 9.57 5.84 1.82
N GLY A 213 9.03 5.70 3.02
CA GLY A 213 7.74 6.26 3.39
C GLY A 213 7.79 7.78 3.57
N VAL A 214 6.80 8.31 4.29
CA VAL A 214 6.65 9.74 4.57
C VAL A 214 7.85 10.34 5.34
N ASP A 215 8.54 9.52 6.13
CA ASP A 215 9.68 9.93 6.95
C ASP A 215 11.02 9.89 6.20
N TYR A 216 11.03 9.48 4.92
CA TYR A 216 12.24 9.48 4.11
C TYR A 216 12.49 10.86 3.49
N VAL A 217 13.64 11.43 3.81
CA VAL A 217 14.17 12.64 3.17
C VAL A 217 15.29 12.26 2.21
N VAL A 218 15.21 12.80 1.00
CA VAL A 218 16.23 12.62 -0.02
C VAL A 218 17.61 13.01 0.52
N GLY A 219 18.57 12.10 0.38
CA GLY A 219 19.93 12.31 0.88
C GLY A 219 20.18 11.89 2.32
N MET A 220 19.15 11.41 3.04
CA MET A 220 19.34 10.74 4.33
C MET A 220 20.35 9.59 4.19
N ARG A 221 21.43 9.68 4.96
CA ARG A 221 22.48 8.66 4.98
C ARG A 221 22.13 7.60 6.00
N LEU A 222 22.16 6.35 5.57
CA LEU A 222 21.96 5.22 6.46
C LEU A 222 23.14 4.99 7.42
N ASN A 223 24.24 5.73 7.28
CA ASN A 223 25.38 5.63 8.20
C ASN A 223 25.22 6.52 9.44
N ASP A 224 24.28 7.48 9.44
CA ASP A 224 23.92 8.29 10.62
C ASP A 224 23.20 7.44 11.70
N ILE A 225 23.01 6.14 11.41
CA ILE A 225 22.37 5.11 12.25
C ILE A 225 23.25 4.69 13.45
N ASN A 226 24.57 4.90 13.39
CA ASN A 226 25.47 4.53 14.48
C ASN A 226 25.78 5.66 15.49
N ASP A 227 25.65 6.93 15.09
CA ASP A 227 26.08 8.08 15.92
C ASP A 227 25.03 8.54 16.95
N GLN A 228 23.79 8.01 16.92
CA GLN A 228 22.72 8.41 17.85
C GLN A 228 22.54 7.51 19.08
N LEU A 229 23.41 6.51 19.27
CA LEU A 229 23.35 5.61 20.43
C LEU A 229 23.80 6.26 21.75
N GLN A 230 24.33 7.49 21.73
CA GLN A 230 24.84 8.17 22.92
C GLN A 230 23.83 9.11 23.62
N GLN A 231 22.62 9.33 23.09
CA GLN A 231 21.69 10.34 23.65
C GLN A 231 20.27 9.87 24.01
N GLN A 232 20.03 8.57 24.24
CA GLN A 232 18.73 8.05 24.74
C GLN A 232 17.47 8.68 24.08
N GLN A 233 17.52 8.99 22.78
CA GLN A 233 16.34 9.40 22.02
C GLN A 233 15.77 8.18 21.29
N SER A 234 14.52 7.85 21.60
CA SER A 234 13.81 6.63 21.20
C SER A 234 13.49 6.48 19.69
N SER A 235 14.19 7.15 18.77
CA SER A 235 13.97 6.87 17.34
C SER A 235 15.24 7.01 16.52
N SER A 236 16.00 5.91 16.45
CA SER A 236 16.98 5.78 15.38
C SER A 236 16.28 5.96 14.03
N ILE A 237 16.94 6.57 13.05
CA ILE A 237 16.44 6.71 11.67
C ILE A 237 15.95 5.35 11.12
N MET A 238 16.63 4.26 11.49
CA MET A 238 16.20 2.88 11.24
C MET A 238 14.73 2.66 11.62
N HIS A 239 14.34 2.99 12.84
CA HIS A 239 13.00 2.76 13.36
C HIS A 239 11.92 3.53 12.58
N ARG A 240 12.21 4.77 12.16
CA ARG A 240 11.26 5.58 11.36
C ARG A 240 11.09 5.08 9.92
N LEU A 241 12.10 4.40 9.39
CA LEU A 241 12.05 3.84 8.04
C LEU A 241 11.59 2.37 8.03
N GLN A 242 11.36 1.74 9.19
CA GLN A 242 10.87 0.37 9.23
C GLN A 242 9.49 0.30 8.59
N HIS A 243 9.36 -0.65 7.67
CA HIS A 243 8.11 -0.95 7.02
C HIS A 243 8.01 -2.46 6.80
N ALA A 244 6.81 -2.91 6.47
CA ALA A 244 6.57 -4.29 6.12
C ALA A 244 5.56 -4.37 4.98
N TRP A 245 5.71 -5.41 4.18
CA TRP A 245 4.84 -5.72 3.05
C TRP A 245 4.63 -7.23 2.98
N ASN A 246 3.88 -7.72 2.00
CA ASN A 246 3.59 -9.13 1.84
C ASN A 246 4.28 -9.76 0.64
N ALA A 247 4.55 -11.06 0.73
CA ALA A 247 4.82 -11.90 -0.42
C ALA A 247 3.85 -13.08 -0.42
N ALA A 248 3.29 -13.42 -1.57
CA ALA A 248 2.39 -14.56 -1.74
C ALA A 248 2.88 -15.50 -2.83
N TYR A 249 2.65 -16.81 -2.66
CA TYR A 249 3.05 -17.84 -3.62
C TYR A 249 1.88 -18.11 -4.58
N LEU A 250 1.99 -17.62 -5.80
CA LEU A 250 0.96 -17.66 -6.84
C LEU A 250 1.48 -18.43 -8.04
N ASP A 251 0.70 -19.39 -8.56
CA ASP A 251 0.99 -20.05 -9.83
C ASP A 251 2.46 -20.53 -9.95
N ASN A 252 2.96 -21.17 -8.89
CA ASN A 252 4.32 -21.70 -8.72
C ASN A 252 5.47 -20.67 -8.57
N LYS A 253 5.18 -19.42 -8.25
CA LYS A 253 6.20 -18.40 -7.98
C LYS A 253 5.83 -17.50 -6.81
N TRP A 254 6.83 -16.99 -6.10
CA TRP A 254 6.60 -15.90 -5.15
C TRP A 254 6.35 -14.58 -5.91
N ALA A 255 5.48 -13.75 -5.35
CA ALA A 255 5.13 -12.42 -5.86
C ALA A 255 5.07 -11.42 -4.69
N LEU A 256 5.39 -10.14 -4.94
CA LEU A 256 5.51 -9.09 -3.93
C LEU A 256 4.28 -8.15 -3.95
N PHE A 257 3.78 -7.79 -2.77
CA PHE A 257 2.56 -7.00 -2.58
C PHE A 257 2.74 -5.98 -1.46
N ASP A 258 2.29 -4.73 -1.67
CA ASP A 258 2.11 -3.78 -0.56
C ASP A 258 0.65 -3.26 -0.53
N PRO A 259 -0.23 -3.92 0.24
CA PRO A 259 -1.63 -3.51 0.32
C PRO A 259 -1.82 -2.17 1.05
N MET A 260 -0.90 -1.77 1.93
CA MET A 260 -0.99 -0.49 2.64
C MET A 260 -0.73 0.66 1.67
N TRP A 261 0.36 0.60 0.91
CA TRP A 261 0.71 1.64 -0.08
C TRP A 261 -0.23 1.61 -1.28
N ALA A 262 -0.81 0.45 -1.64
CA ALA A 262 -1.87 0.37 -2.63
C ALA A 262 -3.14 1.10 -2.21
N ALA A 263 -3.59 0.91 -0.96
CA ALA A 263 -4.86 1.46 -0.46
C ALA A 263 -4.76 2.94 -0.09
N GLN A 264 -3.62 3.38 0.46
CA GLN A 264 -3.46 4.71 1.06
C GLN A 264 -2.89 5.75 0.10
N ARG A 265 -2.88 5.51 -1.21
CA ARG A 265 -2.48 6.53 -2.18
C ARG A 265 -3.58 7.59 -2.28
N LEU A 266 -3.32 8.75 -1.67
CA LEU A 266 -4.10 9.97 -1.87
C LEU A 266 -4.29 10.22 -3.37
N ALA A 267 -5.54 10.33 -3.86
CA ALA A 267 -5.80 10.74 -5.24
C ALA A 267 -5.58 12.25 -5.44
N VAL A 268 -4.56 12.84 -4.83
CA VAL A 268 -4.31 14.28 -4.91
C VAL A 268 -3.51 14.60 -6.18
N SER A 269 -4.17 15.20 -7.16
CA SER A 269 -3.51 16.20 -8.00
C SER A 269 -3.24 17.42 -7.11
N ALA A 270 -1.99 17.81 -6.90
CA ALA A 270 -1.64 18.87 -5.95
C ALA A 270 -2.38 20.21 -6.18
N ASN A 271 -2.95 20.46 -7.37
CA ASN A 271 -3.48 21.78 -7.73
C ASN A 271 -4.97 21.86 -8.05
N THR A 272 -5.84 20.93 -7.61
CA THR A 272 -7.28 21.12 -7.97
C THR A 272 -8.34 20.79 -6.94
N ARG A 273 -8.03 20.18 -5.79
CA ARG A 273 -9.11 19.84 -4.85
C ARG A 273 -8.87 20.02 -3.37
N LEU A 274 -7.72 20.51 -2.88
CA LEU A 274 -7.58 20.78 -1.45
C LEU A 274 -8.61 21.79 -0.91
N SER A 275 -9.04 22.77 -1.72
CA SER A 275 -10.07 23.74 -1.35
C SER A 275 -11.51 23.22 -1.47
N GLN A 276 -11.78 22.23 -2.35
CA GLN A 276 -13.10 21.60 -2.46
C GLN A 276 -13.28 20.40 -1.50
N LEU A 277 -12.20 19.69 -1.15
CA LEU A 277 -12.21 18.51 -0.27
C LEU A 277 -12.49 18.88 1.20
N VAL A 278 -12.12 20.08 1.63
CA VAL A 278 -12.48 20.61 2.96
C VAL A 278 -13.98 20.94 3.05
N GLN A 279 -14.67 21.13 1.92
CA GLN A 279 -16.12 21.40 1.89
C GLN A 279 -16.98 20.13 1.80
N THR A 280 -16.45 19.02 1.26
CA THR A 280 -17.23 17.77 1.06
C THR A 280 -16.81 16.62 1.98
N GLY A 281 -15.65 16.69 2.65
CA GLY A 281 -15.18 15.68 3.60
C GLY A 281 -14.77 14.32 2.99
N GLN A 282 -14.86 14.13 1.67
CA GLN A 282 -14.50 12.87 1.00
C GLN A 282 -13.10 12.95 0.41
N MET A 283 -12.13 12.30 1.05
CA MET A 283 -10.82 12.05 0.45
C MET A 283 -10.94 10.89 -0.54
N ASP A 284 -10.88 11.18 -1.84
CA ASP A 284 -10.81 10.13 -2.87
C ASP A 284 -9.43 9.45 -2.79
N TYR A 285 -9.40 8.18 -2.43
CA TYR A 285 -8.22 7.31 -2.55
C TYR A 285 -8.36 6.45 -3.81
N GLU A 286 -7.30 6.36 -4.61
CA GLU A 286 -7.24 5.48 -5.79
C GLU A 286 -6.30 4.32 -5.50
N THR A 287 -6.78 3.09 -5.70
CA THR A 287 -5.97 1.88 -5.53
C THR A 287 -4.79 1.88 -6.52
N ASP A 288 -3.57 1.84 -5.99
CA ASP A 288 -2.35 1.79 -6.81
C ASP A 288 -1.90 0.36 -7.07
N MET A 289 -2.26 -0.14 -8.24
CA MET A 289 -1.88 -1.48 -8.70
C MET A 289 -0.40 -1.63 -9.05
N PHE A 290 0.42 -0.58 -8.91
CA PHE A 290 1.88 -0.75 -8.91
C PHE A 290 2.33 -1.69 -7.79
N TYR A 291 1.66 -1.66 -6.63
CA TYR A 291 1.98 -2.48 -5.46
C TYR A 291 1.35 -3.88 -5.49
N PHE A 292 0.76 -4.27 -6.62
CA PHE A 292 0.27 -5.62 -6.87
C PHE A 292 1.28 -6.38 -7.72
N ASN A 293 1.78 -7.53 -7.23
CA ASN A 293 2.74 -8.38 -7.93
C ASN A 293 3.91 -7.55 -8.51
N VAL A 294 4.56 -6.77 -7.64
CA VAL A 294 5.54 -5.77 -8.06
C VAL A 294 6.78 -6.44 -8.61
N ASP A 295 7.27 -5.92 -9.73
CA ASP A 295 8.58 -6.28 -10.27
C ASP A 295 9.66 -6.03 -9.20
N PRO A 296 10.40 -7.06 -8.73
CA PRO A 296 11.39 -6.90 -7.68
C PRO A 296 12.49 -5.90 -8.03
N ALA A 297 12.85 -5.77 -9.32
CA ALA A 297 13.83 -4.78 -9.77
C ALA A 297 13.31 -3.35 -9.67
N LYS A 298 11.98 -3.14 -9.66
CA LYS A 298 11.35 -1.84 -9.36
C LYS A 298 11.18 -1.63 -7.85
N PHE A 299 10.78 -2.69 -7.15
CA PHE A 299 10.39 -2.62 -5.75
C PHE A 299 11.56 -2.36 -4.80
N ILE A 300 12.74 -2.92 -5.09
CA ILE A 300 13.96 -2.74 -4.28
C ILE A 300 14.37 -1.27 -4.09
N TYR A 301 13.93 -0.39 -5.00
CA TYR A 301 14.21 1.04 -4.91
C TYR A 301 13.39 1.75 -3.84
N SER A 302 12.24 1.23 -3.43
CA SER A 302 11.45 1.83 -2.33
C SER A 302 11.36 0.92 -1.12
N HIS A 303 11.56 -0.39 -1.28
CA HIS A 303 11.39 -1.42 -0.25
C HIS A 303 12.64 -2.31 -0.18
N TYR A 304 13.44 -2.14 0.85
CA TYR A 304 14.66 -2.91 1.07
C TYR A 304 14.44 -3.94 2.20
N PRO A 305 14.37 -5.25 1.92
CA PRO A 305 14.10 -6.26 2.94
C PRO A 305 15.31 -6.49 3.86
N PHE A 306 15.04 -6.88 5.11
CA PHE A 306 16.09 -7.28 6.04
C PHE A 306 16.71 -8.65 5.70
N ASP A 307 15.93 -9.54 5.11
CA ASP A 307 16.42 -10.80 4.54
C ASP A 307 16.59 -10.61 3.02
N GLU A 308 17.84 -10.74 2.56
CA GLU A 308 18.24 -10.48 1.18
C GLU A 308 17.54 -11.38 0.16
N ASN A 309 17.07 -12.57 0.55
CA ASN A 309 16.37 -13.47 -0.37
C ASN A 309 15.03 -12.88 -0.82
N TRP A 310 14.40 -12.05 0.02
CA TRP A 310 13.16 -11.35 -0.33
C TRP A 310 13.37 -10.16 -1.26
N GLN A 311 14.61 -9.83 -1.63
CA GLN A 311 14.84 -8.96 -2.78
C GLN A 311 14.38 -9.64 -4.06
N MET A 312 14.46 -10.97 -4.13
CA MET A 312 14.19 -11.76 -5.35
C MET A 312 14.99 -11.26 -6.57
N LEU A 313 16.24 -10.83 -6.31
CA LEU A 313 17.20 -10.31 -7.29
C LEU A 313 18.44 -11.19 -7.35
N LYS A 314 19.02 -11.30 -8.54
CA LYS A 314 20.30 -11.99 -8.75
C LYS A 314 21.22 -11.17 -9.67
N PRO A 315 22.35 -10.63 -9.16
CA PRO A 315 22.80 -10.64 -7.77
C PRO A 315 21.94 -9.72 -6.86
N PRO A 316 21.93 -9.95 -5.53
CA PRO A 316 21.27 -9.04 -4.60
C PRO A 316 21.97 -7.67 -4.57
N VAL A 317 21.19 -6.64 -4.24
CA VAL A 317 21.65 -5.27 -4.05
C VAL A 317 22.05 -5.07 -2.59
N THR A 318 23.15 -4.34 -2.38
CA THR A 318 23.55 -3.93 -1.04
C THR A 318 23.03 -2.54 -0.71
N LEU A 319 22.69 -2.32 0.56
CA LEU A 319 22.22 -1.05 1.09
C LEU A 319 23.25 0.11 1.00
N LYS A 320 24.49 -0.17 0.56
CA LYS A 320 25.55 0.83 0.37
C LYS A 320 25.31 1.81 -0.77
N LEU A 321 24.19 1.72 -1.50
CA LEU A 321 23.82 2.66 -2.54
C LEU A 321 23.19 3.93 -1.94
N PRO A 322 23.84 5.10 -2.02
CA PRO A 322 23.28 6.38 -1.58
C PRO A 322 22.23 6.95 -2.57
N ASN A 323 21.82 6.19 -3.58
CA ASN A 323 21.27 6.72 -4.84
C ASN A 323 19.76 6.52 -4.98
N LEU A 324 19.05 6.71 -3.88
CA LEU A 324 17.73 6.17 -3.69
C LEU A 324 16.77 7.34 -3.40
N SER A 325 16.21 8.05 -4.39
CA SER A 325 15.12 9.03 -4.14
C SER A 325 13.74 8.37 -4.03
N GLN A 326 12.76 9.08 -3.45
CA GLN A 326 11.38 8.60 -3.24
C GLN A 326 10.56 8.47 -4.53
N PHE A 327 10.90 9.25 -5.57
CA PHE A 327 10.09 9.38 -6.79
C PHE A 327 10.82 8.94 -8.07
N GLY A 328 12.03 8.40 -7.96
CA GLY A 328 12.77 8.00 -9.14
C GLY A 328 13.99 7.11 -8.88
N ILE A 329 14.42 6.45 -9.96
CA ILE A 329 15.60 5.58 -10.01
C ILE A 329 16.79 6.43 -10.45
N HIS A 330 17.95 6.29 -9.81
CA HIS A 330 19.17 6.97 -10.25
C HIS A 330 20.16 5.92 -10.75
N GLU A 331 20.56 6.02 -12.01
CA GLU A 331 21.59 5.19 -12.63
C GLU A 331 22.91 5.95 -12.65
N LEU A 332 24.00 5.33 -12.22
CA LEU A 332 25.32 5.96 -12.24
C LEU A 332 26.21 5.22 -13.26
N SER A 333 26.53 5.85 -14.39
CA SER A 333 27.56 5.34 -15.29
C SER A 333 28.91 5.98 -14.95
N ARG A 334 29.78 5.20 -14.29
CA ARG A 334 31.17 5.63 -14.04
C ARG A 334 31.99 5.70 -15.33
N ARG A 335 31.66 4.86 -16.32
CA ARG A 335 32.33 4.85 -17.63
C ARG A 335 32.10 6.18 -18.35
N ASP A 336 30.83 6.61 -18.37
CA ASP A 336 30.36 7.77 -19.14
C ASP A 336 30.29 9.05 -18.30
N ALA A 337 30.61 8.95 -17.00
CA ALA A 337 30.49 10.04 -16.03
C ALA A 337 29.09 10.68 -16.05
N THR A 338 28.07 9.82 -16.03
CA THR A 338 26.67 10.25 -16.07
C THR A 338 25.86 9.75 -14.88
N VAL A 339 24.89 10.55 -14.47
CA VAL A 339 23.82 10.12 -13.57
C VAL A 339 22.47 10.29 -14.26
N THR A 340 21.74 9.20 -14.50
CA THR A 340 20.41 9.22 -15.12
C THR A 340 19.34 9.08 -14.05
N PHE A 341 18.49 10.08 -13.90
CA PHE A 341 17.33 10.04 -13.02
C PHE A 341 16.10 9.65 -13.85
N HIS A 342 15.42 8.58 -13.44
CA HIS A 342 14.18 8.11 -14.02
C HIS A 342 13.05 8.43 -13.06
N PHE A 343 12.25 9.42 -13.39
CA PHE A 343 11.08 9.76 -12.58
C PHE A 343 9.82 9.19 -13.22
N ARG A 344 9.05 8.45 -12.42
CA ARG A 344 7.69 8.04 -12.81
C ARG A 344 6.72 9.00 -12.15
N PHE A 345 6.08 9.85 -12.96
CA PHE A 345 5.10 10.76 -12.43
C PHE A 345 3.75 10.08 -12.23
N PRO A 346 3.15 10.18 -11.04
CA PRO A 346 1.89 9.51 -10.71
C PRO A 346 0.70 9.99 -11.55
N LYS A 347 0.72 11.24 -12.04
CA LYS A 347 -0.34 11.87 -12.86
C LYS A 347 0.29 12.89 -13.85
N PRO A 348 -0.42 13.31 -14.91
CA PRO A 348 -0.01 14.48 -15.69
C PRO A 348 -0.06 15.76 -14.82
N GLY A 349 0.96 16.61 -14.88
CA GLY A 349 1.02 17.84 -14.08
C GLY A 349 2.38 18.54 -14.14
N GLY A 350 2.46 19.71 -13.51
CA GLY A 350 3.73 20.42 -13.29
C GLY A 350 4.52 19.78 -12.16
N TYR A 351 5.81 19.54 -12.38
CA TYR A 351 6.72 18.99 -11.37
C TYR A 351 8.00 19.80 -11.34
N LYS A 352 8.43 20.17 -10.14
CA LYS A 352 9.71 20.83 -9.88
C LYS A 352 10.72 19.78 -9.42
N LEU A 353 11.77 19.62 -10.21
CA LEU A 353 12.91 18.79 -9.90
C LEU A 353 14.03 19.66 -9.33
N THR A 354 14.44 19.40 -8.09
CA THR A 354 15.58 20.08 -7.47
C THR A 354 16.75 19.10 -7.35
N LEU A 355 17.92 19.53 -7.82
CA LEU A 355 19.15 18.73 -7.84
C LEU A 355 20.11 19.30 -6.81
N TYR A 356 20.58 18.47 -5.90
CA TYR A 356 21.59 18.80 -4.91
C TYR A 356 22.89 18.08 -5.27
N ALA A 357 23.99 18.81 -5.37
CA ALA A 357 25.32 18.29 -5.63
C ALA A 357 26.28 18.75 -4.54
N GLN A 358 27.05 17.83 -3.96
CA GLN A 358 28.03 18.16 -2.91
C GLN A 358 29.41 18.44 -3.52
N ARG A 359 29.56 19.53 -4.29
CA ARG A 359 30.80 20.31 -4.50
C ARG A 359 30.55 21.56 -5.36
N ILE A 360 31.19 22.67 -5.00
CA ILE A 360 31.12 23.98 -5.67
C ILE A 360 32.31 24.08 -6.65
N GLY A 361 32.05 24.35 -7.94
CA GLY A 361 33.07 24.85 -8.87
C GLY A 361 33.17 24.21 -10.26
N GLU A 362 32.55 23.06 -10.54
CA GLU A 362 32.62 22.42 -11.87
C GLU A 362 31.34 22.57 -12.68
N LYS A 363 31.49 22.71 -14.02
CA LYS A 363 30.37 22.82 -14.96
C LYS A 363 29.66 21.47 -15.08
N VAL A 364 28.42 21.43 -14.63
CA VAL A 364 27.51 20.31 -14.84
C VAL A 364 26.70 20.56 -16.11
N SER A 365 26.60 19.58 -17.00
CA SER A 365 25.67 19.66 -18.13
C SER A 365 24.47 18.74 -17.90
N LEU A 366 23.29 19.27 -18.23
CA LEU A 366 22.01 18.65 -17.97
C LEU A 366 21.36 18.29 -19.30
N LYS A 367 21.12 17.00 -19.52
CA LYS A 367 20.33 16.53 -20.66
C LYS A 367 18.98 16.06 -20.16
N LYS A 368 17.91 16.72 -20.61
CA LYS A 368 16.52 16.38 -20.31
C LYS A 368 15.91 15.64 -21.49
N THR A 369 15.31 14.48 -21.24
CA THR A 369 14.50 13.75 -22.23
C THR A 369 13.19 13.33 -21.57
N ILE A 370 12.07 13.43 -22.28
CA ILE A 370 10.76 12.95 -21.81
C ILE A 370 10.31 11.86 -22.77
N VAL A 371 10.02 10.67 -22.23
CA VAL A 371 9.47 9.54 -23.01
C VAL A 371 8.34 8.91 -22.20
N ASN A 372 7.16 8.75 -22.81
CA ASN A 372 6.01 8.03 -22.23
C ASN A 372 5.67 8.42 -20.77
N ARG A 373 5.63 9.74 -20.47
CA ARG A 373 5.39 10.32 -19.11
C ARG A 373 6.49 10.08 -18.07
N ASN A 374 7.64 9.55 -18.46
CA ASN A 374 8.83 9.48 -17.63
C ASN A 374 9.79 10.61 -17.99
N LEU A 375 10.34 11.29 -16.98
CA LEU A 375 11.41 12.27 -17.16
C LEU A 375 12.75 11.58 -16.92
N TYR A 376 13.59 11.63 -17.93
CA TYR A 376 14.97 11.20 -17.89
C TYR A 376 15.85 12.44 -17.77
N LEU A 377 16.54 12.54 -16.65
CA LEU A 377 17.53 13.59 -16.45
C LEU A 377 18.90 12.95 -16.45
N CYS A 378 19.75 13.27 -17.41
CA CYS A 378 21.13 12.83 -17.43
C CYS A 378 22.04 13.99 -17.03
N ILE A 379 22.74 13.83 -15.91
CA ILE A 379 23.77 14.75 -15.44
C ILE A 379 25.11 14.24 -15.92
N ILE A 380 25.80 14.99 -16.78
CA ILE A 380 27.16 14.67 -17.24
C ILE A 380 28.14 15.53 -16.45
N TYR A 381 29.15 14.89 -15.86
CA TYR A 381 30.15 15.56 -15.03
C TYR A 381 31.58 15.20 -15.44
N GLN A 382 32.56 16.07 -15.13
CA GLN A 382 33.97 15.74 -15.32
C GLN A 382 34.42 14.74 -14.26
N LYS A 383 35.24 13.78 -14.70
CA LYS A 383 35.38 12.41 -14.16
C LYS A 383 35.94 12.25 -12.74
N SER A 384 35.92 13.27 -11.89
CA SER A 384 36.78 13.26 -10.69
C SER A 384 36.14 13.69 -9.38
N ASN A 385 35.04 14.45 -9.34
CA ASN A 385 34.74 15.22 -8.11
C ASN A 385 33.30 15.22 -7.59
N ILE A 386 32.34 14.53 -8.23
CA ILE A 386 30.99 14.42 -7.66
C ILE A 386 30.93 13.26 -6.67
N LEU A 387 30.87 13.59 -5.38
CA LEU A 387 30.77 12.61 -4.30
C LEU A 387 29.35 12.04 -4.20
N TYR A 388 28.32 12.88 -4.34
CA TYR A 388 26.91 12.50 -4.30
C TYR A 388 26.03 13.47 -5.11
N LEU A 389 25.00 12.92 -5.75
CA LEU A 389 23.91 13.66 -6.38
C LEU A 389 22.58 13.17 -5.78
N PHE A 390 21.79 14.11 -5.27
CA PHE A 390 20.47 13.83 -4.72
C PHE A 390 19.42 14.68 -5.42
N THR A 391 18.21 14.16 -5.53
CA THR A 391 17.14 14.86 -6.25
C THR A 391 15.82 14.76 -5.53
N THR A 392 15.18 15.90 -5.32
CA THR A 392 13.81 15.96 -4.86
C THR A 392 12.90 16.30 -6.04
N VAL A 393 11.77 15.62 -6.12
CA VAL A 393 10.69 15.99 -7.02
C VAL A 393 9.57 16.50 -6.13
N THR A 394 9.21 17.76 -6.32
CA THR A 394 8.03 18.36 -5.72
C THR A 394 7.01 18.62 -6.82
N ILE A 395 5.73 18.49 -6.53
CA ILE A 395 4.69 18.88 -7.48
C ILE A 395 4.68 20.41 -7.52
N ASP A 396 4.68 20.99 -8.72
CA ASP A 396 4.74 22.44 -8.87
C ASP A 396 3.36 23.03 -8.52
N GLY A 397 3.26 23.60 -7.32
CA GLY A 397 2.07 24.29 -6.82
C GLY A 397 1.91 25.69 -7.41
N GLY A 398 2.08 25.81 -8.73
CA GLY A 398 1.98 27.09 -9.44
C GLY A 398 0.62 27.75 -9.21
N ALA A 399 0.70 29.03 -8.81
CA ALA A 399 -0.37 29.97 -8.49
C ALA A 399 -1.42 30.16 -9.58
#